data_AF-A0A7C4X602-F1
#
_entry.id   AF-A0A7C4X602-F1
#
_cell.length_a   1.000
_cell.length_b   1.000
_cell.length_c   1.000
_cell.angle_alpha   90.00
_cell.angle_beta   90.00
_cell.angle_gamma   90.00
#
_symmetry.space_group_name_H-M   'P 1'
#
loop_
_entity.id
_entity.type
_entity.pdbx_description
1 polymer ?
#
loop_
_entity_poly.entity_id
_entity_poly.type
_entity_poly.pdbx_seq_one_letter_code
_entity_poly.pdbx_strand_id
1 'polypeptide(L)'
;MCYSNLLCGCSNNSFLGKKLESQTKQGLLKTAMAFGLQPTYYDIWGKEHTVPKETLEAIIKAMGHCVEDASGPKLSTELICKKGQKGYRMSLSIPDPTPKHPIHWEIKVESGKVYQGMCLPSGLEPLGQEKRGGPSFWLPLAPELDEGYHRISISYGGLIHESLLILPPRTCYLPWDTDEKEKIFGLMVQLYSLRSEGDLGIGDLKGLSELAFGLREYNIRCIGLNPLHALFPHQPEAKSPYSPSTRLFFNPIYVALDKLPEFASCEKGARILEECENLIQELKSSELVEYGSVWELKKRLFRELYAQFKKRKDSQRMDAFNTYKLRKGQLLDFFATFQALNVYFKESLDLNTWHYWPESFQDPGSSKVQEWKREHWDELEFYKYLAWIIEEALLETKKALNSKDMLLYLDLPVGVDSSGFETWYFKGLFAKDISIGAPPDLFNPKGQ
;
A
#
# COMPACT_ATOMS: atom_id res chain seq x y z
N MET A 1 -9.60 2.42 -16.17
CA MET A 1 -8.32 1.69 -16.34
C MET A 1 -8.41 0.43 -15.49
N CYS A 2 -8.70 -0.70 -16.12
CA CYS A 2 -8.90 -1.98 -15.47
C CYS A 2 -7.57 -2.55 -14.98
N TYR A 3 -7.39 -2.67 -13.67
CA TYR A 3 -6.56 -3.74 -13.10
C TYR A 3 -7.36 -5.05 -13.22
N SER A 4 -7.56 -5.51 -14.46
CA SER A 4 -8.10 -6.83 -14.73
C SER A 4 -6.93 -7.79 -14.92
N ASN A 5 -6.87 -8.78 -14.03
CA ASN A 5 -6.23 -10.08 -14.24
C ASN A 5 -4.70 -10.09 -14.38
N LEU A 6 -4.02 -9.87 -13.25
CA LEU A 6 -2.76 -10.57 -12.93
C LEU A 6 -2.95 -11.32 -11.61
N LEU A 7 -4.03 -12.09 -11.53
CA LEU A 7 -4.14 -13.18 -10.58
C LEU A 7 -3.95 -14.44 -11.41
N CYS A 8 -2.74 -15.00 -11.36
CA CYS A 8 -2.54 -16.38 -11.78
C CYS A 8 -3.53 -17.20 -10.96
N GLY A 9 -4.55 -17.77 -11.61
CA GLY A 9 -5.53 -18.61 -10.97
C GLY A 9 -4.84 -19.87 -10.46
N CYS A 10 -4.37 -19.83 -9.21
CA CYS A 10 -4.06 -21.05 -8.47
C CYS A 10 -5.38 -21.68 -8.05
N SER A 11 -5.99 -22.41 -8.99
CA SER A 11 -6.97 -23.42 -8.63
C SER A 11 -6.26 -24.46 -7.74
N ASN A 12 -6.90 -24.77 -6.60
CA ASN A 12 -6.51 -25.86 -5.71
C ASN A 12 -6.45 -27.18 -6.50
N ASN A 13 -5.30 -27.50 -7.09
CA ASN A 13 -5.01 -28.84 -7.58
C ASN A 13 -4.40 -29.64 -6.44
N SER A 14 -5.27 -30.39 -5.75
CA SER A 14 -4.96 -31.40 -4.74
C SER A 14 -4.26 -32.65 -5.28
N PHE A 15 -3.60 -32.57 -6.44
CA PHE A 15 -2.86 -33.67 -7.06
C PHE A 15 -1.38 -33.33 -7.19
N LEU A 16 -0.65 -33.38 -6.07
CA LEU A 16 0.80 -33.65 -6.00
C LEU A 16 1.30 -33.90 -4.56
N GLY A 17 0.41 -34.40 -3.69
CA GLY A 17 0.73 -34.73 -2.28
C GLY A 17 1.65 -35.93 -2.06
N LYS A 18 2.37 -36.43 -3.07
CA LYS A 18 3.30 -37.56 -2.95
C LYS A 18 4.48 -37.47 -3.93
N LYS A 19 5.42 -36.55 -3.69
CA LYS A 19 6.84 -36.69 -4.09
C LYS A 19 7.73 -35.54 -3.58
N LEU A 20 7.69 -35.27 -2.28
CA LEU A 20 8.69 -34.42 -1.61
C LEU A 20 9.43 -35.16 -0.47
N GLU A 21 9.35 -36.49 -0.43
CA GLU A 21 10.19 -37.33 0.42
C GLU A 21 11.42 -37.82 -0.36
N SER A 22 12.32 -36.89 -0.71
CA SER A 22 13.78 -37.11 -0.77
C SER A 22 14.45 -35.89 -1.40
N GLN A 23 14.84 -34.89 -0.60
CA GLN A 23 15.88 -33.96 -1.04
C GLN A 23 16.83 -33.71 0.11
N THR A 24 18.09 -34.08 -0.12
CA THR A 24 19.24 -33.82 0.75
C THR A 24 19.25 -32.37 1.26
N LYS A 25 19.91 -32.09 2.39
CA LYS A 25 20.13 -30.72 2.92
C LYS A 25 20.51 -29.71 1.81
N GLN A 26 21.25 -30.18 0.81
CA GLN A 26 21.66 -29.42 -0.37
C GLN A 26 20.52 -29.05 -1.34
N GLY A 27 19.50 -29.90 -1.49
CA GLY A 27 18.31 -29.62 -2.29
C GLY A 27 17.45 -28.52 -1.67
N LEU A 28 17.22 -28.57 -0.36
CA LEU A 28 16.49 -27.51 0.36
C LEU A 28 17.20 -26.16 0.26
N LEU A 29 18.52 -26.13 0.47
CA LEU A 29 19.31 -24.89 0.36
C LEU A 29 19.24 -24.28 -1.05
N LYS A 30 19.29 -25.12 -2.09
CA LYS A 30 19.12 -24.66 -3.48
C LYS A 30 17.74 -24.06 -3.71
N THR A 31 16.69 -24.70 -3.21
CA THR A 31 15.33 -24.18 -3.30
C THR A 31 15.20 -22.86 -2.54
N ALA A 32 15.68 -22.79 -1.30
CA ALA A 32 15.66 -21.57 -0.48
C ALA A 32 16.33 -20.39 -1.20
N MET A 33 17.54 -20.58 -1.73
CA MET A 33 18.24 -19.54 -2.48
C MET A 33 17.50 -19.13 -3.76
N ALA A 34 16.83 -20.07 -4.44
CA ALA A 34 16.01 -19.77 -5.62
C ALA A 34 14.77 -18.92 -5.29
N PHE A 35 14.27 -19.00 -4.05
CA PHE A 35 13.23 -18.12 -3.52
C PHE A 35 13.78 -16.83 -2.88
N GLY A 36 15.09 -16.58 -2.97
CA GLY A 36 15.73 -15.40 -2.39
C GLY A 36 15.96 -15.48 -0.87
N LEU A 37 15.79 -16.65 -0.26
CA LEU A 37 16.04 -16.85 1.17
C LEU A 37 17.53 -16.97 1.45
N GLN A 38 18.01 -16.23 2.46
CA GLN A 38 19.39 -16.32 2.94
C GLN A 38 19.53 -17.48 3.94
N PRO A 39 20.33 -18.52 3.65
CA PRO A 39 20.49 -19.65 4.57
C PRO A 39 21.44 -19.37 5.73
N THR A 40 22.21 -18.29 5.65
CA THR A 40 23.02 -17.75 6.74
C THR A 40 22.82 -16.25 6.85
N TYR A 41 23.02 -15.70 8.04
CA TYR A 41 23.02 -14.26 8.30
C TYR A 41 24.01 -13.92 9.42
N TYR A 42 24.46 -12.68 9.47
CA TYR A 42 25.28 -12.17 10.57
C TYR A 42 24.40 -11.41 11.56
N ASP A 43 24.59 -11.67 12.85
CA ASP A 43 24.01 -10.82 13.88
C ASP A 43 24.81 -9.52 14.08
N ILE A 44 24.31 -8.65 14.93
CA ILE A 44 24.93 -7.35 15.23
C ILE A 44 26.30 -7.46 15.94
N TRP A 45 26.68 -8.64 16.41
CA TRP A 45 27.99 -8.93 17.02
C TRP A 45 28.96 -9.56 16.01
N GLY A 46 28.57 -9.68 14.74
CA GLY A 46 29.38 -10.28 13.68
C GLY A 46 29.46 -11.80 13.75
N LYS A 47 28.60 -12.45 14.54
CA LYS A 47 28.51 -13.92 14.57
C LYS A 47 27.59 -14.39 13.44
N GLU A 48 28.09 -15.33 12.65
CA GLU A 48 27.30 -15.99 11.61
C GLU A 48 26.35 -17.02 12.23
N HIS A 49 25.10 -17.01 11.77
CA HIS A 49 24.06 -17.97 12.11
C HIS A 49 23.62 -18.71 10.86
N THR A 50 23.39 -20.02 10.99
CA THR A 50 22.74 -20.82 9.96
C THR A 50 21.26 -20.94 10.27
N VAL A 51 20.41 -20.66 9.30
CA VAL A 51 18.95 -20.77 9.45
C VAL A 51 18.56 -22.25 9.60
N PRO A 52 17.76 -22.62 10.62
CA PRO A 52 17.28 -23.99 10.79
C PRO A 52 16.51 -24.49 9.57
N LYS A 53 16.60 -25.80 9.32
CA LYS A 53 15.93 -26.47 8.19
C LYS A 53 14.42 -26.22 8.24
N GLU A 54 13.85 -26.36 9.42
CA GLU A 54 12.42 -26.26 9.70
C GLU A 54 11.91 -24.84 9.41
N THR A 55 12.73 -23.82 9.69
CA THR A 55 12.44 -22.42 9.36
C THR A 55 12.41 -22.19 7.84
N LEU A 56 13.39 -22.72 7.10
CA LEU A 56 13.39 -22.63 5.64
C LEU A 56 12.17 -23.32 5.02
N GLU A 57 11.82 -24.50 5.52
CA GLU A 57 10.62 -25.23 5.06
C GLU A 57 9.33 -24.46 5.35
N ALA A 58 9.21 -23.88 6.55
CA ALA A 58 8.06 -23.06 6.92
C ALA A 58 7.92 -21.82 6.03
N ILE A 59 9.03 -21.12 5.75
CA ILE A 59 9.02 -19.93 4.91
C ILE A 59 8.62 -20.29 3.46
N ILE A 60 9.25 -21.32 2.89
CA ILE A 60 8.93 -21.81 1.54
C ILE A 60 7.46 -22.21 1.42
N LYS A 61 6.92 -22.89 2.44
CA LYS A 61 5.52 -23.27 2.48
C LYS A 61 4.59 -22.06 2.47
N ALA A 62 4.90 -21.03 3.25
CA ALA A 62 4.05 -19.85 3.37
C ALA A 62 4.13 -18.90 2.16
N MET A 63 5.25 -18.89 1.43
CA MET A 63 5.36 -18.15 0.15
C MET A 63 4.46 -18.71 -0.95
N GLY A 64 3.99 -19.95 -0.82
CA GLY A 64 3.22 -20.65 -1.83
C GLY A 64 4.07 -21.08 -3.03
N HIS A 65 3.77 -22.25 -3.60
CA HIS A 65 4.44 -22.72 -4.82
C HIS A 65 3.70 -22.20 -6.05
N CYS A 66 4.16 -21.09 -6.63
CA CYS A 66 3.83 -20.80 -8.03
C CYS A 66 4.81 -21.60 -8.92
N VAL A 67 4.35 -22.73 -9.45
CA VAL A 67 5.01 -23.34 -10.60
C VAL A 67 4.64 -22.49 -11.80
N GLU A 68 5.52 -21.58 -12.20
CA GLU A 68 5.32 -20.88 -13.46
C GLU A 68 5.38 -21.88 -14.61
N ASP A 69 4.38 -21.84 -15.49
CA ASP A 69 4.36 -22.62 -16.71
C ASP A 69 5.56 -22.22 -17.59
N ALA A 70 6.27 -23.21 -18.13
CA ALA A 70 7.49 -23.01 -18.93
C ALA A 70 7.18 -22.91 -20.44
N SER A 71 5.91 -22.70 -20.78
CA SER A 71 5.38 -22.89 -22.13
C SER A 71 5.63 -21.72 -23.09
N GLY A 72 6.11 -20.54 -22.64
CA GLY A 72 6.29 -19.35 -23.47
C GLY A 72 7.53 -18.49 -23.17
N PRO A 73 7.80 -17.45 -24.00
CA PRO A 73 8.90 -16.52 -23.75
C PRO A 73 8.69 -15.77 -22.43
N LYS A 74 9.78 -15.50 -21.70
CA LYS A 74 9.75 -14.82 -20.40
C LYS A 74 10.74 -13.66 -20.38
N LEU A 75 10.29 -12.52 -19.87
CA LEU A 75 11.13 -11.36 -19.64
C LEU A 75 11.51 -11.27 -18.15
N SER A 76 12.76 -10.89 -17.88
CA SER A 76 13.13 -10.46 -16.53
C SER A 76 12.39 -9.19 -16.15
N THR A 77 12.04 -9.08 -14.88
CA THR A 77 11.57 -7.83 -14.27
C THR A 77 12.71 -6.81 -14.10
N GLU A 78 13.96 -7.27 -14.12
CA GLU A 78 15.14 -6.43 -13.98
C GLU A 78 15.60 -5.83 -15.31
N LEU A 79 15.89 -4.53 -15.29
CA LEU A 79 16.56 -3.78 -16.36
C LEU A 79 18.01 -3.54 -16.01
N ILE A 80 18.91 -3.81 -16.96
CA ILE A 80 20.34 -3.62 -16.78
C ILE A 80 20.85 -2.58 -17.78
N CYS A 81 21.52 -1.55 -17.26
CA CYS A 81 22.29 -0.60 -18.04
C CYS A 81 23.78 -0.81 -17.72
N LYS A 82 24.57 -1.28 -18.69
CA LYS A 82 26.01 -1.49 -18.49
C LYS A 82 26.73 -0.13 -18.48
N LYS A 83 27.59 0.10 -17.49
CA LYS A 83 28.41 1.33 -17.39
C LYS A 83 29.15 1.59 -18.71
N GLY A 84 28.88 2.73 -19.34
CA GLY A 84 29.49 3.14 -20.62
C GLY A 84 28.70 2.76 -21.89
N GLN A 85 27.54 2.09 -21.77
CA GLN A 85 26.62 1.88 -22.90
C GLN A 85 25.42 2.83 -22.82
N LYS A 86 24.93 3.28 -23.99
CA LYS A 86 23.63 3.95 -24.11
C LYS A 86 22.53 2.90 -24.21
N GLY A 87 21.48 3.04 -23.40
CA GLY A 87 20.29 2.17 -23.42
C GLY A 87 20.25 1.09 -22.34
N TYR A 88 19.04 0.59 -22.09
CA TYR A 88 18.76 -0.52 -21.18
C TYR A 88 18.70 -1.84 -21.95
N ARG A 89 18.97 -2.94 -21.25
CA ARG A 89 18.78 -4.31 -21.74
C ARG A 89 17.99 -5.10 -20.72
N MET A 90 17.26 -6.10 -21.18
CA MET A 90 16.55 -7.05 -20.33
C MET A 90 16.87 -8.48 -20.75
N SER A 91 16.78 -9.40 -19.77
CA SER A 91 16.92 -10.82 -20.07
C SER A 91 15.62 -11.34 -20.69
N LEU A 92 15.76 -12.07 -21.79
CA LEU A 92 14.69 -12.78 -22.47
C LEU A 92 15.03 -14.28 -22.47
N SER A 93 14.23 -15.09 -21.79
CA SER A 93 14.27 -16.55 -21.88
C SER A 93 13.26 -17.04 -22.91
N ILE A 94 13.67 -17.93 -23.81
CA ILE A 94 12.78 -18.53 -24.82
C ILE A 94 12.79 -20.06 -24.72
N PRO A 95 11.62 -20.73 -24.80
CA PRO A 95 11.51 -22.16 -24.51
C PRO A 95 12.25 -23.07 -25.51
N ASP A 96 12.25 -22.70 -26.80
CA ASP A 96 12.99 -23.38 -27.86
C ASP A 96 13.56 -22.33 -28.84
N PRO A 97 14.87 -22.03 -28.80
CA PRO A 97 15.51 -21.03 -29.65
C PRO A 97 15.75 -21.55 -31.07
N THR A 98 14.74 -22.08 -31.76
CA THR A 98 14.88 -22.40 -33.18
C THR A 98 15.34 -21.15 -33.94
N PRO A 99 16.54 -21.15 -34.58
CA PRO A 99 17.18 -19.92 -35.09
C PRO A 99 16.39 -19.18 -36.17
N LYS A 100 15.34 -19.81 -36.73
CA LYS A 100 14.54 -19.29 -37.83
C LYS A 100 13.31 -18.51 -37.38
N HIS A 101 12.88 -18.64 -36.12
CA HIS A 101 11.70 -17.90 -35.65
C HIS A 101 12.11 -16.49 -35.22
N PRO A 102 11.56 -15.44 -35.84
CA PRO A 102 11.80 -14.07 -35.41
C PRO A 102 11.15 -13.80 -34.05
N ILE A 103 11.89 -13.09 -33.20
CA ILE A 103 11.37 -12.43 -32.01
C ILE A 103 10.87 -11.07 -32.47
N HIS A 104 9.57 -10.85 -32.37
CA HIS A 104 8.97 -9.53 -32.53
C HIS A 104 8.79 -8.91 -31.15
N TRP A 105 9.08 -7.63 -31.04
CA TRP A 105 8.84 -6.89 -29.81
C TRP A 105 8.10 -5.59 -30.10
N GLU A 106 7.23 -5.21 -29.17
CA GLU A 106 6.53 -3.94 -29.15
C GLU A 106 6.70 -3.30 -27.77
N ILE A 107 7.06 -2.02 -27.72
CA ILE A 107 7.10 -1.21 -26.51
C ILE A 107 6.10 -0.08 -26.67
N LYS A 108 5.05 -0.11 -25.87
CA LYS A 108 4.09 0.98 -25.72
C LYS A 108 4.52 1.84 -24.54
N VAL A 109 5.05 3.03 -24.82
CA VAL A 109 5.46 3.96 -23.76
C VAL A 109 4.26 4.67 -23.15
N GLU A 110 4.47 5.25 -21.97
CA GLU A 110 3.41 5.88 -21.15
C GLU A 110 2.69 6.99 -21.90
N SER A 111 3.42 7.78 -22.70
CA SER A 111 2.88 8.85 -23.54
C SER A 111 1.99 8.36 -24.69
N GLY A 112 1.92 7.04 -24.91
CA GLY A 112 1.13 6.40 -25.96
C GLY A 112 1.88 6.12 -27.26
N LYS A 113 3.13 6.58 -27.41
CA LYS A 113 3.99 6.24 -28.55
C LYS A 113 4.32 4.74 -28.53
N VAL A 114 4.48 4.16 -29.71
CA VAL A 114 4.80 2.74 -29.89
C VAL A 114 6.13 2.59 -30.63
N TYR A 115 7.00 1.75 -30.08
CA TYR A 115 8.23 1.29 -30.73
C TYR A 115 8.08 -0.20 -31.01
N GLN A 116 8.56 -0.64 -32.16
CA GLN A 116 8.49 -2.04 -32.55
C GLN A 116 9.73 -2.44 -33.31
N GLY A 117 10.07 -3.72 -33.23
CA GLY A 117 11.18 -4.28 -33.97
C GLY A 117 11.15 -5.79 -34.03
N MET A 118 12.13 -6.31 -34.76
CA MET A 118 12.28 -7.73 -35.01
C MET A 118 13.75 -8.10 -34.93
N CYS A 119 14.06 -9.22 -34.30
CA CYS A 119 15.39 -9.81 -34.28
C CYS A 119 15.31 -11.34 -34.34
N LEU A 120 16.40 -11.98 -34.76
CA LEU A 120 16.53 -13.44 -34.65
C LEU A 120 17.27 -13.78 -33.35
N PRO A 121 16.94 -14.89 -32.67
CA PRO A 121 17.68 -15.33 -31.48
C PRO A 121 19.20 -15.43 -31.72
N SER A 122 19.62 -15.82 -32.92
CA SER A 122 21.03 -15.92 -33.32
C SER A 122 21.78 -14.59 -33.35
N GLY A 123 21.06 -13.46 -33.41
CA GLY A 123 21.63 -12.11 -33.37
C GLY A 123 21.72 -11.51 -31.97
N LEU A 124 21.23 -12.21 -30.93
CA LEU A 124 21.25 -11.71 -29.56
C LEU A 124 22.46 -12.22 -28.78
N GLU A 125 22.96 -11.41 -27.86
CA GLU A 125 24.05 -11.78 -26.96
C GLU A 125 23.54 -12.80 -25.92
N PRO A 126 24.14 -14.00 -25.80
CA PRO A 126 23.69 -15.02 -24.87
C PRO A 126 24.02 -14.66 -23.41
N LEU A 127 23.08 -14.92 -22.50
CA LEU A 127 23.24 -14.75 -21.05
C LEU A 127 23.58 -16.07 -20.34
N GLY A 128 23.19 -17.20 -20.92
CA GLY A 128 23.36 -18.55 -20.37
C GLY A 128 22.12 -19.41 -20.57
N GLN A 129 22.08 -20.58 -19.92
CA GLN A 129 20.91 -21.46 -19.91
C GLN A 129 20.32 -21.49 -18.51
N GLU A 130 19.08 -21.01 -18.35
CA GLU A 130 18.34 -21.25 -17.12
C GLU A 130 17.99 -22.74 -17.03
N LYS A 131 18.24 -23.36 -15.88
CA LYS A 131 18.05 -24.82 -15.66
C LYS A 131 16.61 -25.31 -15.95
N ARG A 132 15.65 -24.42 -16.17
CA ARG A 132 14.23 -24.71 -16.44
C ARG A 132 13.57 -23.81 -17.52
N GLY A 133 14.31 -22.89 -18.17
CA GLY A 133 13.73 -21.77 -18.95
C GLY A 133 14.13 -21.68 -20.42
N GLY A 134 14.81 -22.70 -20.98
CA GLY A 134 15.48 -22.56 -22.27
C GLY A 134 16.69 -21.61 -22.19
N PRO A 135 17.31 -21.23 -23.31
CA PRO A 135 18.40 -20.27 -23.31
C PRO A 135 17.89 -18.84 -23.12
N SER A 136 18.71 -18.04 -22.46
CA SER A 136 18.44 -16.64 -22.15
C SER A 136 19.37 -15.73 -22.94
N PHE A 137 18.83 -14.59 -23.37
CA PHE A 137 19.50 -13.63 -24.24
C PHE A 137 19.33 -12.20 -23.70
N TRP A 138 20.28 -11.32 -24.02
CA TRP A 138 20.09 -9.88 -23.84
C TRP A 138 19.28 -9.30 -24.98
N LEU A 139 18.08 -8.81 -24.66
CA LEU A 139 17.28 -8.00 -25.57
C LEU A 139 17.66 -6.52 -25.39
N PRO A 140 18.27 -5.85 -26.39
CA PRO A 140 18.51 -4.42 -26.34
C PRO A 140 17.20 -3.65 -26.48
N LEU A 141 16.94 -2.71 -25.58
CA LEU A 141 15.81 -1.80 -25.68
C LEU A 141 16.26 -0.56 -26.47
N ALA A 142 15.71 -0.41 -27.68
CA ALA A 142 15.91 0.78 -28.51
C ALA A 142 14.52 1.35 -28.87
N PRO A 143 14.31 2.67 -28.79
CA PRO A 143 15.26 3.76 -28.50
C PRO A 143 15.44 4.03 -27.00
N GLU A 144 16.18 5.10 -26.66
CA GLU A 144 16.19 5.67 -25.31
C GLU A 144 14.74 6.00 -24.90
N LEU A 145 14.28 5.32 -23.85
CA LEU A 145 12.95 5.50 -23.28
C LEU A 145 13.06 6.49 -22.13
N ASP A 146 12.04 7.34 -21.97
CA ASP A 146 11.93 8.25 -20.84
C ASP A 146 11.65 7.46 -19.55
N GLU A 147 11.83 8.12 -18.40
CA GLU A 147 11.38 7.58 -17.12
C GLU A 147 9.85 7.40 -17.14
N GLY A 148 9.35 6.32 -16.52
CA GLY A 148 7.91 6.07 -16.42
C GLY A 148 7.52 4.60 -16.49
N TYR A 149 6.22 4.39 -16.70
CA TYR A 149 5.57 3.09 -16.77
C TYR A 149 5.19 2.74 -18.21
N HIS A 150 5.88 1.77 -18.79
CA HIS A 150 5.67 1.33 -20.17
C HIS A 150 5.21 -0.12 -20.20
N ARG A 151 4.78 -0.59 -21.37
CA ARG A 151 4.45 -2.01 -21.60
C ARG A 151 5.30 -2.56 -22.71
N ILE A 152 5.85 -3.75 -22.50
CA ILE A 152 6.55 -4.50 -23.53
C ILE A 152 5.79 -5.78 -23.84
N SER A 153 5.66 -6.08 -25.13
CA SER A 153 5.10 -7.33 -25.65
C SER A 153 6.14 -8.02 -26.50
N ILE A 154 6.33 -9.32 -26.29
CA ILE A 154 7.25 -10.17 -27.04
C ILE A 154 6.44 -11.27 -27.72
N SER A 155 6.61 -11.43 -29.03
CA SER A 155 6.03 -12.52 -29.80
C SER A 155 7.13 -13.43 -30.36
N TYR A 156 7.02 -14.73 -30.09
CA TYR A 156 7.95 -15.75 -30.56
C TYR A 156 7.24 -17.09 -30.78
N GLY A 157 7.38 -17.68 -31.97
CA GLY A 157 6.75 -18.97 -32.28
C GLY A 157 5.21 -18.98 -32.17
N GLY A 158 4.57 -17.82 -32.36
CA GLY A 158 3.12 -17.65 -32.18
C GLY A 158 2.67 -17.42 -30.73
N LEU A 159 3.58 -17.49 -29.77
CA LEU A 159 3.32 -17.18 -28.36
C LEU A 159 3.60 -15.71 -28.09
N ILE A 160 2.77 -15.08 -27.25
CA ILE A 160 2.90 -13.68 -26.86
C ILE A 160 3.08 -13.61 -25.35
N HIS A 161 4.04 -12.79 -24.90
CA HIS A 161 4.25 -12.46 -23.50
C HIS A 161 4.27 -10.95 -23.32
N GLU A 162 3.47 -10.45 -22.38
CA GLU A 162 3.42 -9.03 -22.02
C GLU A 162 3.94 -8.81 -20.60
N SER A 163 4.68 -7.72 -20.42
CA SER A 163 5.18 -7.31 -19.11
C SER A 163 5.19 -5.80 -18.94
N LEU A 164 5.17 -5.36 -17.69
CA LEU A 164 5.39 -3.97 -17.31
C LEU A 164 6.88 -3.65 -17.42
N LEU A 165 7.19 -2.58 -18.13
CA LEU A 165 8.55 -2.06 -18.27
C LEU A 165 8.64 -0.74 -17.48
N ILE A 166 9.37 -0.74 -16.37
CA ILE A 166 9.50 0.44 -15.50
C ILE A 166 10.89 1.04 -15.67
N LEU A 167 10.97 2.30 -16.08
CA LEU A 167 12.22 3.06 -16.10
C LEU A 167 12.23 4.06 -14.93
N PRO A 168 12.96 3.79 -13.84
CA PRO A 168 13.03 4.69 -12.69
C PRO A 168 14.10 5.78 -12.88
N PRO A 169 13.96 6.93 -12.20
CA PRO A 169 15.06 7.88 -12.04
C PRO A 169 16.22 7.26 -11.26
N ARG A 170 17.43 7.77 -11.50
CA ARG A 170 18.64 7.31 -10.79
C ARG A 170 18.69 7.73 -9.33
N THR A 171 18.03 8.84 -8.99
CA THR A 171 18.02 9.44 -7.65
C THR A 171 16.60 9.83 -7.30
N CYS A 172 16.26 9.74 -6.02
CA CYS A 172 15.01 10.30 -5.52
C CYS A 172 15.00 11.83 -5.66
N TYR A 173 13.81 12.40 -5.75
CA TYR A 173 13.61 13.84 -5.69
C TYR A 173 14.08 14.39 -4.34
N LEU A 174 14.76 15.54 -4.38
CA LEU A 174 15.09 16.34 -3.20
C LEU A 174 14.39 17.71 -3.32
N PRO A 175 13.74 18.22 -2.26
CA PRO A 175 13.01 19.48 -2.35
C PRO A 175 13.89 20.73 -2.25
N TRP A 176 15.22 20.58 -2.22
CA TRP A 176 16.21 21.65 -2.19
C TRP A 176 17.27 21.41 -3.27
N ASP A 177 17.95 22.48 -3.68
CA ASP A 177 19.02 22.39 -4.68
C ASP A 177 20.25 21.68 -4.07
N THR A 178 20.87 20.79 -4.82
CA THR A 178 22.02 19.99 -4.36
C THR A 178 23.30 20.81 -4.22
N ASP A 179 23.32 22.02 -4.80
CA ASP A 179 24.45 22.96 -4.71
C ASP A 179 24.45 23.78 -3.42
N GLU A 180 23.34 23.78 -2.66
CA GLU A 180 23.22 24.57 -1.44
C GLU A 180 23.74 23.84 -0.19
N LYS A 181 24.65 24.49 0.53
CA LYS A 181 25.12 24.11 1.87
C LYS A 181 24.06 24.36 2.96
N GLU A 182 22.80 24.60 2.59
CA GLU A 182 21.76 25.01 3.53
C GLU A 182 21.39 23.83 4.43
N LYS A 183 21.51 24.02 5.75
CA LYS A 183 21.07 23.04 6.74
C LYS A 183 19.63 23.35 7.11
N ILE A 184 18.72 22.47 6.72
CA ILE A 184 17.31 22.57 7.09
C ILE A 184 17.11 21.94 8.47
N PHE A 185 16.41 22.66 9.35
CA PHE A 185 15.94 22.15 10.63
C PHE A 185 14.42 21.93 10.58
N GLY A 186 13.97 20.86 11.24
CA GLY A 186 12.57 20.45 11.25
C GLY A 186 12.14 19.87 12.60
N LEU A 187 10.83 19.82 12.81
CA LEU A 187 10.22 19.27 14.02
C LEU A 187 9.53 17.94 13.70
N MET A 188 9.84 16.87 14.44
CA MET A 188 9.04 15.64 14.41
C MET A 188 7.92 15.73 15.44
N VAL A 189 6.68 15.53 14.98
CA VAL A 189 5.47 15.67 15.77
C VAL A 189 4.67 14.37 15.68
N GLN A 190 4.26 13.86 16.84
CA GLN A 190 3.19 12.87 16.90
C GLN A 190 1.87 13.65 16.79
N LEU A 191 1.23 13.65 15.62
CA LEU A 191 0.09 14.52 15.32
C LEU A 191 -1.02 14.37 16.36
N TYR A 192 -1.31 13.14 16.78
CA TYR A 192 -2.33 12.86 17.78
C TYR A 192 -2.06 13.51 19.14
N SER A 193 -0.80 13.82 19.48
CA SER A 193 -0.44 14.45 20.76
C SER A 193 -0.49 15.97 20.73
N LEU A 194 -0.71 16.59 19.56
CA LEU A 194 -0.88 18.04 19.51
C LEU A 194 -2.15 18.46 20.26
N ARG A 195 -2.07 19.63 20.89
CA ARG A 195 -3.21 20.32 21.50
C ARG A 195 -3.40 21.67 20.82
N SER A 196 -4.64 22.01 20.52
CA SER A 196 -5.07 23.27 19.94
C SER A 196 -6.41 23.69 20.55
N GLU A 197 -6.74 24.98 20.46
CA GLU A 197 -7.97 25.50 21.07
C GLU A 197 -9.22 24.85 20.47
N GLY A 198 -9.20 24.52 19.18
CA GLY A 198 -10.35 23.97 18.45
C GLY A 198 -10.43 22.44 18.37
N ASP A 199 -9.47 21.70 18.95
CA ASP A 199 -9.52 20.23 18.89
C ASP A 199 -10.53 19.63 19.88
N LEU A 200 -10.78 18.33 19.70
CA LEU A 200 -11.69 17.53 20.53
C LEU A 200 -10.93 16.56 21.44
N GLY A 201 -9.74 16.93 21.91
CA GLY A 201 -8.90 16.07 22.74
C GLY A 201 -7.94 15.16 21.96
N ILE A 202 -7.73 15.42 20.67
CA ILE A 202 -6.67 14.82 19.85
C ILE A 202 -6.20 15.83 18.82
N GLY A 203 -4.90 15.88 18.54
CA GLY A 203 -4.39 16.78 17.52
C GLY A 203 -4.91 16.45 16.11
N ASP A 204 -5.17 17.49 15.32
CA ASP A 204 -5.75 17.40 14.00
C ASP A 204 -5.02 18.27 12.96
N LEU A 205 -5.46 18.22 11.72
CA LEU A 205 -4.80 18.90 10.59
C LEU A 205 -4.90 20.44 10.65
N LYS A 206 -5.89 20.99 11.36
CA LYS A 206 -5.99 22.42 11.61
C LYS A 206 -4.91 22.84 12.60
N GLY A 207 -4.82 22.15 13.74
CA GLY A 207 -3.77 22.39 14.75
C GLY A 207 -2.36 22.22 14.17
N LEU A 208 -2.15 21.26 13.27
CA LEU A 208 -0.89 21.12 12.53
C LEU A 208 -0.55 22.36 11.69
N SER A 209 -1.53 22.89 10.96
CA SER A 209 -1.34 24.09 10.12
C SER A 209 -1.02 25.32 10.98
N GLU A 210 -1.72 25.48 12.10
CA GLU A 210 -1.48 26.57 13.06
C GLU A 210 -0.08 26.50 13.68
N LEU A 211 0.33 25.30 14.13
CA LEU A 211 1.69 25.05 14.60
C LEU A 211 2.71 25.42 13.52
N ALA A 212 2.52 24.92 12.30
CA ALA A 212 3.46 25.16 11.21
C ALA A 212 3.64 26.65 10.89
N PHE A 213 2.56 27.42 10.95
CA PHE A 213 2.63 28.86 10.71
C PHE A 213 3.41 29.58 11.80
N GLY A 214 3.24 29.20 13.08
CA GLY A 214 4.04 29.75 14.18
C GLY A 214 5.52 29.37 14.10
N LEU A 215 5.84 28.14 13.66
CA LEU A 215 7.22 27.66 13.57
C LEU A 215 8.06 28.39 12.51
N ARG A 216 7.42 29.03 11.51
CA ARG A 216 8.15 29.80 10.49
C ARG A 216 8.91 30.98 11.04
N GLU A 217 8.44 31.60 12.12
CA GLU A 217 9.14 32.71 12.78
C GLU A 217 10.50 32.29 13.36
N TYR A 218 10.69 30.98 13.58
CA TYR A 218 11.91 30.37 14.11
C TYR A 218 12.78 29.71 13.02
N ASN A 219 12.51 29.99 11.74
CA ASN A 219 13.18 29.39 10.59
C ASN A 219 13.12 27.84 10.56
N ILE A 220 12.08 27.26 11.17
CA ILE A 220 11.77 25.84 11.01
C ILE A 220 11.06 25.67 9.67
N ARG A 221 11.60 24.79 8.81
CA ARG A 221 11.13 24.63 7.43
C ARG A 221 10.62 23.23 7.11
N CYS A 222 10.59 22.34 8.10
CA CYS A 222 10.08 20.98 7.94
C CYS A 222 9.29 20.54 9.17
N ILE A 223 8.16 19.86 8.97
CA ILE A 223 7.45 19.13 10.01
C ILE A 223 7.30 17.69 9.55
N GLY A 224 7.78 16.79 10.40
CA GLY A 224 7.61 15.36 10.24
C GLY A 224 6.47 14.83 11.10
N LEU A 225 5.72 13.88 10.57
CA LEU A 225 4.57 13.29 11.25
C LEU A 225 4.75 11.79 11.44
N ASN A 226 4.03 11.24 12.42
CA ASN A 226 3.75 9.82 12.49
C ASN A 226 2.91 9.36 11.29
N PRO A 227 2.84 8.03 11.05
CA PRO A 227 1.95 7.47 10.05
C PRO A 227 0.49 7.89 10.28
N LEU A 228 -0.16 8.39 9.23
CA LEU A 228 -1.56 8.88 9.29
C LEU A 228 -2.57 7.86 8.75
N HIS A 229 -2.14 6.62 8.58
CA HIS A 229 -2.87 5.58 7.87
C HIS A 229 -4.13 5.11 8.60
N ALA A 230 -5.10 4.62 7.82
CA ALA A 230 -6.37 4.16 8.34
C ALA A 230 -6.18 3.00 9.34
N LEU A 231 -6.79 3.14 10.51
CA LEU A 231 -6.85 2.14 11.56
C LEU A 231 -8.22 1.43 11.54
N PHE A 232 -8.69 1.00 12.72
CA PHE A 232 -9.85 0.15 12.88
C PHE A 232 -11.03 0.88 13.57
N PRO A 233 -12.09 1.25 12.82
CA PRO A 233 -13.28 1.89 13.38
C PRO A 233 -13.97 1.11 14.50
N HIS A 234 -13.87 -0.22 14.48
CA HIS A 234 -14.48 -1.13 15.46
C HIS A 234 -13.61 -1.38 16.69
N GLN A 235 -12.34 -0.97 16.64
CA GLN A 235 -11.35 -1.14 17.71
C GLN A 235 -10.50 0.13 17.84
N PRO A 236 -11.08 1.26 18.31
CA PRO A 236 -10.36 2.53 18.36
C PRO A 236 -9.14 2.52 19.31
N GLU A 237 -9.06 1.57 20.24
CA GLU A 237 -7.87 1.37 21.08
C GLU A 237 -6.72 0.63 20.37
N ALA A 238 -6.97 0.01 19.20
CA ALA A 238 -5.91 -0.47 18.31
C ALA A 238 -5.28 0.74 17.56
N LYS A 239 -4.62 1.60 18.33
CA LYS A 239 -4.22 2.96 17.97
C LYS A 239 -2.78 3.10 17.49
N SER A 240 -2.03 2.00 17.36
CA SER A 240 -0.64 2.03 16.88
C SER A 240 -0.59 2.47 15.40
N PRO A 241 0.08 3.59 15.07
CA PRO A 241 0.25 4.02 13.68
C PRO A 241 1.05 3.04 12.81
N TYR A 242 1.81 2.13 13.45
CA TYR A 242 2.69 1.16 12.79
C TYR A 242 2.02 -0.22 12.56
N SER A 243 0.77 -0.38 13.02
CA SER A 243 -0.07 -1.54 12.72
C SER A 243 -1.37 -1.10 12.03
N PRO A 244 -1.29 -0.37 10.89
CA PRO A 244 -2.49 0.15 10.25
C PRO A 244 -3.31 -0.97 9.59
N SER A 245 -4.60 -0.72 9.41
CA SER A 245 -5.46 -1.56 8.57
C SER A 245 -5.02 -1.51 7.10
N THR A 246 -4.59 -0.34 6.64
CA THR A 246 -4.03 -0.14 5.30
C THR A 246 -3.19 1.12 5.22
N ARG A 247 -2.11 1.08 4.46
CA ARG A 247 -1.25 2.20 4.07
C ARG A 247 -1.80 3.02 2.90
N LEU A 248 -2.90 2.59 2.28
CA LEU A 248 -3.48 3.19 1.07
C LEU A 248 -4.54 4.27 1.35
N PHE A 249 -5.06 4.31 2.57
CA PHE A 249 -6.06 5.28 3.04
C PHE A 249 -5.63 5.88 4.38
N PHE A 250 -6.25 6.99 4.78
CA PHE A 250 -5.89 7.75 5.97
C PHE A 250 -6.93 7.66 7.08
N ASN A 251 -6.51 7.90 8.32
CA ASN A 251 -7.38 7.88 9.49
C ASN A 251 -8.20 9.19 9.58
N PRO A 252 -9.54 9.13 9.48
CA PRO A 252 -10.39 10.32 9.56
C PRO A 252 -10.38 10.99 10.94
N ILE A 253 -9.81 10.37 11.98
CA ILE A 253 -9.68 10.99 13.31
C ILE A 253 -8.94 12.33 13.28
N TYR A 254 -8.07 12.55 12.29
CA TYR A 254 -7.29 13.78 12.12
C TYR A 254 -8.04 14.91 11.39
N VAL A 255 -9.30 14.69 10.98
CA VAL A 255 -10.11 15.77 10.40
C VAL A 255 -10.52 16.77 11.48
N ALA A 256 -10.24 18.05 11.22
CA ALA A 256 -10.79 19.18 11.96
C ALA A 256 -12.22 19.44 11.47
N LEU A 257 -13.22 19.09 12.27
CA LEU A 257 -14.63 19.05 11.84
C LEU A 257 -15.17 20.44 11.47
N ASP A 258 -14.70 21.48 12.16
CA ASP A 258 -15.05 22.88 11.91
C ASP A 258 -14.57 23.41 10.55
N LYS A 259 -13.62 22.72 9.91
CA LYS A 259 -13.16 23.03 8.56
C LYS A 259 -14.02 22.42 7.46
N LEU A 260 -14.93 21.50 7.79
CA LEU A 260 -15.81 20.91 6.79
C LEU A 260 -16.94 21.89 6.42
N PRO A 261 -17.18 22.17 5.12
CA PRO A 261 -18.25 23.06 4.65
C PRO A 261 -19.67 22.69 5.10
N GLU A 262 -19.91 21.42 5.45
CA GLU A 262 -21.17 20.96 6.01
C GLU A 262 -21.41 21.49 7.42
N PHE A 263 -20.34 21.68 8.19
CA PHE A 263 -20.37 21.95 9.63
C PHE A 263 -21.12 23.24 9.95
N ALA A 264 -20.88 24.32 9.19
CA ALA A 264 -21.53 25.61 9.36
C ALA A 264 -23.07 25.56 9.28
N SER A 265 -23.64 24.53 8.63
CA SER A 265 -25.08 24.34 8.47
C SER A 265 -25.64 23.13 9.23
N CYS A 266 -24.81 22.47 10.05
CA CYS A 266 -25.16 21.24 10.73
C CYS A 266 -25.64 21.53 12.16
N GLU A 267 -26.90 21.97 12.31
CA GLU A 267 -27.49 22.27 13.63
C GLU A 267 -27.40 21.09 14.60
N LYS A 268 -27.60 19.86 14.11
CA LYS A 268 -27.49 18.66 14.95
C LYS A 268 -26.06 18.42 15.43
N GLY A 269 -25.06 18.69 14.59
CA GLY A 269 -23.65 18.63 14.98
C GLY A 269 -23.31 19.66 16.06
N ALA A 270 -23.81 20.89 15.92
CA ALA A 270 -23.66 21.92 16.95
C ALA A 270 -24.28 21.49 18.29
N ARG A 271 -25.51 20.95 18.28
CA ARG A 271 -26.14 20.41 19.50
C ARG A 271 -25.34 19.29 20.15
N ILE A 272 -24.75 18.38 19.37
CA ILE A 272 -23.90 17.31 19.92
C ILE A 272 -22.68 17.91 20.64
N LEU A 273 -22.07 18.97 20.10
CA LEU A 273 -20.93 19.63 20.75
C LEU A 273 -21.34 20.32 22.05
N GLU A 274 -22.49 20.99 22.08
CA GLU A 274 -23.06 21.59 23.29
C GLU A 274 -23.37 20.52 24.35
N GLU A 275 -24.06 19.45 23.97
CA GLU A 275 -24.38 18.32 24.85
C GLU A 275 -23.14 17.62 25.41
N CYS A 276 -22.05 17.60 24.64
CA CYS A 276 -20.80 16.92 25.01
C CYS A 276 -19.73 17.91 25.53
N GLU A 277 -20.06 19.15 25.86
CA GLU A 277 -19.07 20.17 26.25
C GLU A 277 -18.20 19.71 27.42
N ASN A 278 -18.80 19.14 28.48
CA ASN A 278 -18.06 18.61 29.63
C ASN A 278 -17.11 17.47 29.21
N LEU A 279 -17.58 16.53 28.39
CA LEU A 279 -16.74 15.46 27.86
C LEU A 279 -15.59 16.03 27.04
N ILE A 280 -15.83 17.04 26.19
CA ILE A 280 -14.77 17.68 25.40
C ILE A 280 -13.72 18.32 26.31
N GLN A 281 -14.13 19.01 27.38
CA GLN A 281 -13.18 19.57 28.35
C GLN A 281 -12.37 18.46 29.04
N GLU A 282 -13.00 17.36 29.44
CA GLU A 282 -12.31 16.19 30.00
C GLU A 282 -11.27 15.63 29.02
N LEU A 283 -11.65 15.39 27.76
CA LEU A 283 -10.76 14.85 26.72
C LEU A 283 -9.58 15.78 26.41
N LYS A 284 -9.80 17.10 26.42
CA LYS A 284 -8.74 18.10 26.21
C LYS A 284 -7.80 18.23 27.40
N SER A 285 -8.34 18.06 28.61
CA SER A 285 -7.56 18.13 29.85
C SER A 285 -6.81 16.83 30.19
N SER A 286 -7.19 15.71 29.58
CA SER A 286 -6.54 14.42 29.82
C SER A 286 -5.05 14.44 29.45
N GLU A 287 -4.24 13.87 30.33
CA GLU A 287 -2.80 13.69 30.11
C GLU A 287 -2.53 12.76 28.91
N LEU A 288 -3.36 11.74 28.74
CA LEU A 288 -3.28 10.78 27.64
C LEU A 288 -4.43 11.01 26.64
N VAL A 289 -4.17 10.69 25.37
CA VAL A 289 -5.22 10.75 24.35
C VAL A 289 -6.20 9.60 24.56
N GLU A 290 -7.44 9.94 24.90
CA GLU A 290 -8.58 9.03 25.05
C GLU A 290 -9.18 8.67 23.68
N TYR A 291 -8.42 7.89 22.89
CA TYR A 291 -8.72 7.55 21.50
C TYR A 291 -10.14 7.02 21.28
N GLY A 292 -10.60 6.05 22.09
CA GLY A 292 -11.96 5.51 22.00
C GLY A 292 -13.04 6.56 22.15
N SER A 293 -12.95 7.39 23.19
CA SER A 293 -13.92 8.45 23.47
C SER A 293 -13.93 9.53 22.39
N VAL A 294 -12.75 9.93 21.91
CA VAL A 294 -12.61 10.87 20.80
C VAL A 294 -13.21 10.30 19.51
N TRP A 295 -12.94 9.03 19.22
CA TRP A 295 -13.48 8.36 18.03
C TRP A 295 -15.00 8.28 18.07
N GLU A 296 -15.61 7.87 19.19
CA GLU A 296 -17.07 7.79 19.29
C GLU A 296 -17.74 9.17 19.19
N LEU A 297 -17.14 10.23 19.78
CA LEU A 297 -17.61 11.60 19.59
C LEU A 297 -17.51 12.04 18.12
N LYS A 298 -16.35 11.88 17.49
CA LYS A 298 -16.14 12.26 16.10
C LYS A 298 -17.03 11.44 15.15
N LYS A 299 -17.25 10.15 15.41
CA LYS A 299 -18.14 9.28 14.64
C LYS A 299 -19.58 9.79 14.67
N ARG A 300 -20.11 10.17 15.84
CA ARG A 300 -21.46 10.81 15.95
C ARG A 300 -21.54 12.08 15.10
N LEU A 301 -20.53 12.94 15.17
CA LEU A 301 -20.48 14.18 14.40
C LEU A 301 -20.35 13.91 12.89
N PHE A 302 -19.49 12.97 12.48
CA PHE A 302 -19.34 12.57 11.09
C PHE A 302 -20.65 12.06 10.50
N ARG A 303 -21.47 11.33 11.26
CA ARG A 303 -22.78 10.87 10.80
C ARG A 303 -23.71 12.05 10.49
N GLU A 304 -23.75 13.05 11.35
CA GLU A 304 -24.58 14.24 11.12
C GLU A 304 -24.04 15.10 9.96
N LEU A 305 -22.71 15.20 9.82
CA LEU A 305 -22.08 15.89 8.70
C LEU A 305 -22.33 15.18 7.37
N TYR A 306 -22.25 13.84 7.34
CA TYR A 306 -22.62 13.05 6.18
C TYR A 306 -24.12 13.19 5.84
N ALA A 307 -25.00 13.18 6.84
CA ALA A 307 -26.43 13.42 6.63
C ALA A 307 -26.69 14.82 6.06
N GLN A 308 -25.94 15.83 6.49
CA GLN A 308 -26.02 17.19 5.96
C GLN A 308 -25.46 17.29 4.54
N PHE A 309 -24.32 16.64 4.26
CA PHE A 309 -23.73 16.51 2.93
C PHE A 309 -24.74 15.93 1.93
N LYS A 310 -25.43 14.84 2.32
CA LYS A 310 -26.44 14.16 1.48
C LYS A 310 -27.60 15.05 1.04
N LYS A 311 -27.91 16.13 1.76
CA LYS A 311 -28.99 17.06 1.37
C LYS A 311 -28.61 17.92 0.16
N ARG A 312 -27.31 18.08 -0.12
CA ARG A 312 -26.77 18.95 -1.18
C ARG A 312 -26.48 18.15 -2.48
N LYS A 313 -27.50 17.45 -2.99
CA LYS A 313 -27.34 16.49 -4.11
C LYS A 313 -26.79 17.13 -5.40
N ASP A 314 -27.27 18.32 -5.75
CA ASP A 314 -26.85 19.04 -6.96
C ASP A 314 -25.83 20.14 -6.61
N SER A 315 -24.72 19.74 -5.99
CA SER A 315 -23.66 20.67 -5.57
C SER A 315 -22.30 20.27 -6.11
N GLN A 316 -21.42 21.26 -6.31
CA GLN A 316 -20.01 21.03 -6.68
C GLN A 316 -19.31 20.07 -5.72
N ARG A 317 -19.75 20.02 -4.46
CA ARG A 317 -19.21 19.14 -3.43
C ARG A 317 -19.61 17.68 -3.66
N MET A 318 -20.84 17.43 -4.10
CA MET A 318 -21.27 16.09 -4.53
C MET A 318 -20.54 15.65 -5.80
N ASP A 319 -20.31 16.56 -6.76
CA ASP A 319 -19.54 16.27 -7.98
C ASP A 319 -18.07 15.92 -7.66
N ALA A 320 -17.45 16.64 -6.73
CA ALA A 320 -16.09 16.34 -6.25
C ALA A 320 -16.02 14.95 -5.59
N PHE A 321 -17.02 14.60 -4.77
CA PHE A 321 -17.09 13.27 -4.16
C PHE A 321 -17.32 12.16 -5.20
N ASN A 322 -18.18 12.37 -6.20
CA ASN A 322 -18.40 11.42 -7.29
C ASN A 322 -17.12 11.26 -8.13
N THR A 323 -16.41 12.34 -8.41
CA THR A 323 -15.10 12.31 -9.09
C THR A 323 -14.07 11.53 -8.29
N TYR A 324 -14.03 11.74 -6.96
CA TYR A 324 -13.18 10.98 -6.06
C TYR A 324 -13.47 9.48 -6.12
N LYS A 325 -14.75 9.08 -6.07
CA LYS A 325 -15.18 7.68 -6.21
C LYS A 325 -14.75 7.08 -7.53
N LEU A 326 -14.95 7.78 -8.65
CA LEU A 326 -14.53 7.32 -9.97
C LEU A 326 -13.00 7.14 -10.05
N ARG A 327 -12.23 8.07 -9.48
CA ARG A 327 -10.77 8.02 -9.47
C ARG A 327 -10.22 6.86 -8.64
N LYS A 328 -10.77 6.63 -7.45
CA LYS A 328 -10.32 5.54 -6.57
C LYS A 328 -10.87 4.16 -6.98
N GLY A 329 -12.02 4.14 -7.65
CA GLY A 329 -12.63 2.96 -8.21
C GLY A 329 -12.87 1.84 -7.18
N GLN A 330 -12.63 0.61 -7.62
CA GLN A 330 -12.93 -0.61 -6.86
C GLN A 330 -12.21 -0.69 -5.51
N LEU A 331 -11.01 -0.12 -5.42
CA LEU A 331 -10.22 -0.12 -4.18
C LEU A 331 -10.96 0.60 -3.05
N LEU A 332 -11.57 1.76 -3.34
CA LEU A 332 -12.38 2.51 -2.38
C LEU A 332 -13.67 1.76 -2.01
N ASP A 333 -14.31 1.12 -2.97
CA ASP A 333 -15.51 0.32 -2.70
C ASP A 333 -15.22 -0.82 -1.71
N PHE A 334 -14.11 -1.54 -1.91
CA PHE A 334 -13.73 -2.62 -0.99
C PHE A 334 -13.20 -2.11 0.34
N PHE A 335 -12.49 -0.98 0.36
CA PHE A 335 -12.08 -0.36 1.62
C PHE A 335 -13.29 0.02 2.47
N ALA A 336 -14.27 0.71 1.89
CA ALA A 336 -15.51 1.06 2.59
C ALA A 336 -16.30 -0.18 3.03
N THR A 337 -16.34 -1.22 2.18
CA THR A 337 -16.98 -2.51 2.52
C THR A 337 -16.31 -3.13 3.74
N PHE A 338 -14.98 -3.18 3.77
CA PHE A 338 -14.21 -3.76 4.86
C PHE A 338 -14.42 -3.02 6.18
N GLN A 339 -14.41 -1.67 6.16
CA GLN A 339 -14.67 -0.87 7.35
C GLN A 339 -16.09 -1.12 7.90
N ALA A 340 -17.08 -1.20 7.01
CA ALA A 340 -18.46 -1.48 7.40
C ALA A 340 -18.64 -2.91 7.94
N LEU A 341 -18.02 -3.92 7.31
CA LEU A 341 -18.06 -5.31 7.78
C LEU A 341 -17.39 -5.49 9.15
N ASN A 342 -16.28 -4.81 9.41
CA ASN A 342 -15.62 -4.83 10.71
C ASN A 342 -16.55 -4.37 11.83
N VAL A 343 -17.24 -3.24 11.63
CA VAL A 343 -18.21 -2.74 12.61
C VAL A 343 -19.39 -3.70 12.72
N TYR A 344 -19.96 -4.14 11.60
CA TYR A 344 -21.09 -5.07 11.59
C TYR A 344 -20.78 -6.37 12.37
N PHE A 345 -19.66 -7.03 12.09
CA PHE A 345 -19.32 -8.29 12.74
C PHE A 345 -18.84 -8.12 14.19
N LYS A 346 -18.25 -6.97 14.53
CA LYS A 346 -17.99 -6.62 15.94
C LYS A 346 -19.29 -6.47 16.71
N GLU A 347 -20.25 -5.71 16.18
CA GLU A 347 -21.50 -5.42 16.87
C GLU A 347 -22.45 -6.63 16.93
N SER A 348 -22.51 -7.42 15.85
CA SER A 348 -23.43 -8.57 15.76
C SER A 348 -22.91 -9.86 16.37
N LEU A 349 -21.60 -10.11 16.31
CA LEU A 349 -20.97 -11.39 16.68
C LEU A 349 -19.72 -11.26 17.56
N ASP A 350 -19.36 -10.04 17.99
CA ASP A 350 -18.13 -9.75 18.75
C ASP A 350 -16.83 -10.23 18.07
N LEU A 351 -16.80 -10.21 16.73
CA LEU A 351 -15.64 -10.63 15.95
C LEU A 351 -14.74 -9.45 15.61
N ASN A 352 -13.50 -9.48 16.12
CA ASN A 352 -12.52 -8.40 15.96
C ASN A 352 -11.66 -8.50 14.69
N THR A 353 -11.67 -9.64 14.00
CA THR A 353 -10.81 -9.87 12.83
C THR A 353 -11.54 -10.63 11.73
N TRP A 354 -11.22 -10.29 10.49
CA TRP A 354 -11.79 -10.93 9.32
C TRP A 354 -11.44 -12.42 9.22
N HIS A 355 -10.33 -12.86 9.85
CA HIS A 355 -9.97 -14.28 9.92
C HIS A 355 -11.04 -15.15 10.58
N TYR A 356 -11.89 -14.56 11.42
CA TYR A 356 -12.99 -15.24 12.11
C TYR A 356 -14.37 -14.93 11.56
N TRP A 357 -14.48 -14.06 10.54
CA TRP A 357 -15.76 -13.88 9.85
C TRP A 357 -16.21 -15.18 9.19
N PRO A 358 -17.52 -15.35 8.91
CA PRO A 358 -17.98 -16.47 8.10
C PRO A 358 -17.19 -16.55 6.79
N GLU A 359 -16.85 -17.77 6.34
CA GLU A 359 -15.97 -18.00 5.18
C GLU A 359 -16.40 -17.21 3.94
N SER A 360 -17.71 -17.11 3.72
CA SER A 360 -18.30 -16.35 2.61
C SER A 360 -18.05 -14.84 2.67
N PHE A 361 -17.58 -14.28 3.78
CA PHE A 361 -17.17 -12.87 3.91
C PHE A 361 -15.66 -12.69 3.96
N GLN A 362 -14.90 -13.78 4.05
CA GLN A 362 -13.44 -13.69 4.06
C GLN A 362 -12.92 -13.34 2.67
N ASP A 363 -13.56 -13.78 1.58
CA ASP A 363 -13.19 -13.38 0.21
C ASP A 363 -13.94 -12.11 -0.23
N PRO A 364 -13.25 -10.98 -0.50
CA PRO A 364 -13.88 -9.78 -1.06
C PRO A 364 -14.66 -10.05 -2.35
N GLY A 365 -14.21 -11.00 -3.17
CA GLY A 365 -14.83 -11.35 -4.44
C GLY A 365 -16.12 -12.16 -4.33
N SER A 366 -16.49 -12.61 -3.12
CA SER A 366 -17.61 -13.54 -2.95
C SER A 366 -18.96 -12.92 -3.32
N SER A 367 -19.89 -13.77 -3.75
CA SER A 367 -21.28 -13.36 -4.01
C SER A 367 -21.96 -12.80 -2.76
N LYS A 368 -21.63 -13.31 -1.57
CA LYS A 368 -22.22 -12.87 -0.31
C LYS A 368 -21.75 -11.46 0.07
N VAL A 369 -20.48 -11.13 -0.16
CA VAL A 369 -20.00 -9.74 -0.01
C VAL A 369 -20.71 -8.83 -1.01
N GLN A 370 -20.88 -9.23 -2.27
CA GLN A 370 -21.59 -8.38 -3.24
C GLN A 370 -23.07 -8.16 -2.90
N GLU A 371 -23.76 -9.16 -2.35
CA GLU A 371 -25.13 -9.02 -1.83
C GLU A 371 -25.17 -8.04 -0.66
N TRP A 372 -24.30 -8.24 0.34
CA TRP A 372 -24.23 -7.40 1.53
C TRP A 372 -23.98 -5.93 1.18
N LYS A 373 -23.09 -5.66 0.22
CA LYS A 373 -22.81 -4.30 -0.29
C LYS A 373 -24.06 -3.61 -0.86
N ARG A 374 -24.96 -4.35 -1.52
CA ARG A 374 -26.22 -3.78 -2.05
C ARG A 374 -27.19 -3.42 -0.94
N GLU A 375 -27.27 -4.26 0.08
CA GLU A 375 -28.16 -4.07 1.23
C GLU A 375 -27.68 -2.91 2.14
N HIS A 376 -26.37 -2.69 2.23
CA HIS A 376 -25.75 -1.73 3.14
C HIS A 376 -25.13 -0.53 2.40
N TRP A 377 -25.67 -0.15 1.25
CA TRP A 377 -25.07 0.86 0.37
C TRP A 377 -24.82 2.21 1.05
N ASP A 378 -25.76 2.72 1.87
CA ASP A 378 -25.59 4.01 2.55
C ASP A 378 -24.45 3.98 3.58
N GLU A 379 -24.23 2.83 4.21
CA GLU A 379 -23.13 2.61 5.16
C GLU A 379 -21.78 2.62 4.43
N LEU A 380 -21.71 1.99 3.26
CA LEU A 380 -20.54 2.06 2.40
C LEU A 380 -20.26 3.51 1.98
N GLU A 381 -21.27 4.25 1.53
CA GLU A 381 -21.09 5.64 1.11
C GLU A 381 -20.63 6.54 2.27
N PHE A 382 -21.03 6.26 3.51
CA PHE A 382 -20.49 6.92 4.70
C PHE A 382 -18.98 6.73 4.84
N TYR A 383 -18.47 5.49 4.76
CA TYR A 383 -17.02 5.25 4.84
C TYR A 383 -16.25 5.80 3.63
N LYS A 384 -16.87 5.83 2.44
CA LYS A 384 -16.28 6.52 1.28
C LYS A 384 -16.19 8.02 1.50
N TYR A 385 -17.22 8.62 2.10
CA TYR A 385 -17.22 10.03 2.49
C TYR A 385 -16.10 10.30 3.50
N LEU A 386 -15.93 9.46 4.52
CA LEU A 386 -14.81 9.58 5.47
C LEU A 386 -13.44 9.52 4.79
N ALA A 387 -13.23 8.57 3.88
CA ALA A 387 -12.00 8.45 3.12
C ALA A 387 -11.73 9.68 2.25
N TRP A 388 -12.79 10.26 1.68
CA TRP A 388 -12.69 11.45 0.85
C TRP A 388 -12.35 12.70 1.66
N ILE A 389 -13.06 12.98 2.75
CA ILE A 389 -12.85 14.21 3.53
C ILE A 389 -11.46 14.28 4.18
N ILE A 390 -10.89 13.15 4.60
CA ILE A 390 -9.52 13.14 5.15
C ILE A 390 -8.48 13.41 4.06
N GLU A 391 -8.64 12.86 2.85
CA GLU A 391 -7.76 13.16 1.73
C GLU A 391 -7.91 14.62 1.25
N GLU A 392 -9.12 15.16 1.25
CA GLU A 392 -9.37 16.58 0.98
C GLU A 392 -8.64 17.46 2.01
N ALA A 393 -8.82 17.19 3.31
CA ALA A 393 -8.18 17.93 4.38
C ALA A 393 -6.65 17.84 4.33
N LEU A 394 -6.08 16.68 3.99
CA LEU A 394 -4.64 16.50 3.81
C LEU A 394 -4.10 17.31 2.62
N LEU A 395 -4.83 17.35 1.50
CA LEU A 395 -4.45 18.16 0.34
C LEU A 395 -4.52 19.66 0.65
N GLU A 396 -5.54 20.10 1.39
CA GLU A 396 -5.65 21.48 1.86
C GLU A 396 -4.51 21.85 2.81
N THR A 397 -4.20 20.97 3.77
CA THR A 397 -3.07 21.12 4.69
C THR A 397 -1.76 21.21 3.93
N LYS A 398 -1.51 20.31 2.97
CA LYS A 398 -0.32 20.38 2.11
C LYS A 398 -0.21 21.72 1.38
N LYS A 399 -1.31 22.22 0.80
CA LYS A 399 -1.33 23.54 0.13
C LYS A 399 -1.01 24.67 1.12
N ALA A 400 -1.59 24.63 2.31
CA ALA A 400 -1.34 25.61 3.36
C ALA A 400 0.13 25.62 3.80
N LEU A 401 0.72 24.45 4.05
CA LEU A 401 2.14 24.30 4.41
C LEU A 401 3.07 24.79 3.29
N ASN A 402 2.80 24.39 2.04
CA ASN A 402 3.58 24.83 0.88
C ASN A 402 3.54 26.36 0.70
N SER A 403 2.42 27.02 1.01
CA SER A 403 2.31 28.49 0.92
C SER A 403 3.23 29.24 1.91
N LYS A 404 3.82 28.50 2.85
CA LYS A 404 4.75 28.99 3.87
C LYS A 404 6.14 28.36 3.74
N ASP A 405 6.46 27.73 2.61
CA ASP A 405 7.71 26.99 2.40
C ASP A 405 8.00 25.96 3.50
N MET A 406 6.94 25.35 4.05
CA MET A 406 7.04 24.31 5.07
C MET A 406 6.94 22.94 4.41
N LEU A 407 8.01 22.14 4.51
CA LEU A 407 8.05 20.77 4.03
C LEU A 407 7.27 19.86 4.99
N LEU A 408 6.47 18.98 4.42
CA LEU A 408 5.79 17.92 5.16
C LEU A 408 6.55 16.60 4.95
N TYR A 409 7.11 16.06 6.02
CA TYR A 409 7.72 14.74 6.04
C TYR A 409 6.70 13.72 6.57
N LEU A 410 6.36 12.74 5.74
CA LEU A 410 5.44 11.66 6.09
C LEU A 410 6.22 10.38 6.37
N ASP A 411 5.77 9.67 7.39
CA ASP A 411 6.26 8.34 7.73
C ASP A 411 5.36 7.25 7.13
N LEU A 412 5.98 6.21 6.58
CA LEU A 412 5.34 5.07 5.93
C LEU A 412 5.68 3.79 6.71
N PRO A 413 4.70 3.13 7.36
CA PRO A 413 4.92 1.88 8.08
C PRO A 413 5.44 0.76 7.18
N VAL A 414 6.31 -0.07 7.77
CA VAL A 414 6.89 -1.25 7.13
C VAL A 414 5.81 -2.23 6.67
N GLY A 415 4.75 -2.40 7.47
CA GLY A 415 3.70 -3.36 7.23
C GLY A 415 2.31 -2.86 7.59
N VAL A 416 1.37 -3.79 7.55
CA VAL A 416 -0.03 -3.61 7.96
C VAL A 416 -0.36 -4.68 9.01
N ASP A 417 -1.38 -4.43 9.80
CA ASP A 417 -1.90 -5.44 10.71
C ASP A 417 -2.46 -6.64 9.93
N SER A 418 -2.25 -7.85 10.47
CA SER A 418 -2.67 -9.09 9.81
C SER A 418 -4.19 -9.20 9.66
N SER A 419 -4.95 -8.45 10.44
CA SER A 419 -6.41 -8.33 10.41
C SER A 419 -6.89 -7.09 9.63
N GLY A 420 -6.00 -6.40 8.91
CA GLY A 420 -6.28 -5.18 8.17
C GLY A 420 -6.95 -5.37 6.80
N PHE A 421 -7.33 -4.24 6.20
CA PHE A 421 -7.92 -4.19 4.85
C PHE A 421 -6.98 -4.76 3.80
N GLU A 422 -5.68 -4.42 3.85
CA GLU A 422 -4.72 -4.88 2.84
C GLU A 422 -4.58 -6.40 2.83
N THR A 423 -4.62 -7.06 4.00
CA THR A 423 -4.53 -8.52 4.09
C THR A 423 -5.83 -9.22 3.70
N TRP A 424 -6.98 -8.57 3.88
CA TRP A 424 -8.27 -9.08 3.40
C TRP A 424 -8.41 -8.91 1.88
N TYR A 425 -7.99 -7.78 1.32
CA TYR A 425 -8.17 -7.45 -0.10
C TYR A 425 -7.07 -8.01 -1.00
N PHE A 426 -5.80 -7.88 -0.62
CA PHE A 426 -4.65 -8.37 -1.39
C PHE A 426 -4.09 -9.68 -0.84
N LYS A 427 -4.94 -10.64 -0.49
CA LYS A 427 -4.52 -11.92 0.12
C LYS A 427 -3.33 -12.59 -0.58
N GLY A 428 -3.31 -12.56 -1.92
CA GLY A 428 -2.23 -13.15 -2.71
C GLY A 428 -0.87 -12.44 -2.62
N LEU A 429 -0.80 -11.24 -2.03
CA LEU A 429 0.44 -10.49 -1.84
C LEU A 429 1.07 -10.71 -0.45
N PHE A 430 0.36 -11.32 0.49
CA PHE A 430 0.82 -11.52 1.87
C PHE A 430 1.01 -12.99 2.20
N ALA A 431 2.17 -13.34 2.76
CA ALA A 431 2.41 -14.69 3.29
C ALA A 431 1.76 -14.83 4.68
N LYS A 432 0.64 -15.57 4.76
CA LYS A 432 -0.22 -15.65 5.96
C LYS A 432 0.49 -16.22 7.19
N ASP A 433 1.39 -17.17 7.01
CA ASP A 433 2.00 -17.94 8.10
C ASP A 433 3.40 -17.43 8.52
N ILE A 434 3.75 -16.20 8.13
CA ILE A 434 5.01 -15.54 8.51
C ILE A 434 4.70 -14.14 9.05
N SER A 435 5.47 -13.71 10.04
CA SER A 435 5.47 -12.33 10.53
C SER A 435 6.80 -11.66 10.23
N ILE A 436 6.74 -10.38 9.88
CA ILE A 436 7.94 -9.53 9.81
C ILE A 436 8.40 -9.26 11.24
N GLY A 437 9.71 -9.21 11.43
CA GLY A 437 10.33 -8.94 12.72
C GLY A 437 11.78 -8.51 12.57
N ALA A 438 12.49 -8.45 13.68
CA ALA A 438 13.92 -8.18 13.73
C ALA A 438 14.66 -9.30 14.47
N PRO A 439 15.88 -9.68 14.03
CA PRO A 439 16.71 -10.61 14.78
C PRO A 439 17.13 -10.00 16.14
N PRO A 440 17.59 -10.83 17.09
CA PRO A 440 18.11 -10.35 18.38
C PRO A 440 19.14 -9.23 18.25
N ASP A 441 19.01 -8.23 19.12
CA ASP A 441 19.92 -7.09 19.22
C ASP A 441 20.31 -6.77 20.68
N LEU A 442 21.08 -5.69 20.89
CA LEU A 442 21.57 -5.27 22.21
C LEU A 442 20.45 -4.87 23.19
N PHE A 443 19.34 -4.32 22.67
CA PHE A 443 18.21 -3.83 23.47
C PHE A 443 17.11 -4.89 23.59
N ASN A 444 16.97 -5.76 22.58
CA ASN A 444 15.99 -6.82 22.48
C ASN A 444 16.70 -8.17 22.21
N PRO A 445 17.22 -8.84 23.27
CA PRO A 445 17.94 -10.11 23.13
C PRO A 445 17.11 -11.27 22.56
N LYS A 446 15.78 -11.12 22.45
CA LYS A 446 14.87 -12.10 21.84
C LYS A 446 14.48 -11.78 20.40
N GLY A 447 14.93 -10.63 19.87
CA GLY A 447 14.37 -10.05 18.66
C GLY A 447 13.01 -9.40 18.91
N GLN A 448 12.34 -9.00 17.82
CA GLN A 448 11.03 -8.35 17.82
C GLN A 448 10.11 -8.98 16.78
#